data_AF-A0A1C6JWK3-F1
#
_entry.id   AF-A0A1C6JWK3-F1
#
_cell.length_a   1.000
_cell.length_b   1.000
_cell.length_c   1.000
_cell.angle_alpha   90.00
_cell.angle_beta   90.00
_cell.angle_gamma   90.00
#
_symmetry.space_group_name_H-M   'P 1'
#
loop_
_entity.id
_entity.type
_entity.pdbx_description
1 polymer ?
#
loop_
_entity_poly.entity_id
_entity_poly.type
_entity_poly.pdbx_seq_one_letter_code
_entity_poly.pdbx_strand_id
1 'polypeptide(L)'
;MKKMKKAALIFGTGLCLAVGTGGTLAYLGDTGQVANRLTFAGEKGLDAVLTEPSWNPQKGLLTVPGSSVAKDPQITNTSELNMNELAALKCEFVYSQNCPDKSKRGKVLSVQDMEKVVQVYTIDYNSDDAAKGEWVRFADQKKTDPVQYFYYSKVLKRNLNGTGETTVPLFTKVWVDKKVNNRRQTWIQEMGGVEIKISGQILQQMTGEEYFGLNNPKSAYEAGLFHF
;
A
#
# COMPACT_ATOMS: atom_id res chain seq x y z
N MET A 1 30.92 -9.01 47.90
CA MET A 1 30.49 -10.35 47.44
C MET A 1 29.01 -10.32 47.09
N LYS A 2 28.64 -10.71 45.84
CA LYS A 2 27.33 -11.23 45.33
C LYS A 2 26.06 -10.37 45.55
N LYS A 3 25.01 -10.34 44.71
CA LYS A 3 24.67 -10.74 43.32
C LYS A 3 23.24 -10.20 43.06
N MET A 4 23.04 -9.59 41.88
CA MET A 4 21.92 -9.75 40.91
C MET A 4 20.42 -9.83 41.30
N LYS A 5 19.65 -8.94 40.63
CA LYS A 5 18.39 -9.13 39.84
C LYS A 5 17.08 -9.56 40.55
N LYS A 6 16.00 -8.81 40.29
CA LYS A 6 14.87 -9.21 39.39
C LYS A 6 13.80 -8.11 39.26
N ALA A 7 13.31 -7.96 38.04
CA ALA A 7 12.18 -7.13 37.64
C ALA A 7 10.84 -7.85 37.91
N ALA A 8 9.78 -7.07 38.18
CA ALA A 8 8.39 -7.49 38.04
C ALA A 8 7.51 -6.24 37.86
N LEU A 9 7.14 -5.93 36.62
CA LEU A 9 6.11 -4.96 36.28
C LEU A 9 4.78 -5.73 36.18
N ILE A 10 3.86 -5.48 37.11
CA ILE A 10 2.49 -5.97 37.09
C ILE A 10 1.64 -4.79 36.62
N PHE A 11 1.05 -4.85 35.42
CA PHE A 11 -0.01 -3.93 35.04
C PHE A 11 -1.36 -4.57 35.37
N GLY A 12 -2.09 -3.87 36.24
CA GLY A 12 -3.34 -4.30 36.84
C GLY A 12 -4.54 -4.23 35.90
N THR A 13 -5.47 -5.12 36.19
CA THR A 13 -6.85 -5.24 35.72
C THR A 13 -7.78 -4.14 36.22
N GLY A 14 -8.70 -3.71 35.34
CA GLY A 14 -10.11 -3.40 35.65
C GLY A 14 -10.49 -1.90 35.76
N LEU A 15 -11.70 -1.44 35.45
CA LEU A 15 -12.91 -1.94 34.77
C LEU A 15 -13.96 -0.81 34.85
N CYS A 16 -14.88 -0.69 33.86
CA CYS A 16 -16.24 -0.07 33.92
C CYS A 16 -16.35 1.48 33.93
N LEU A 17 -17.34 2.17 33.33
CA LEU A 17 -18.60 1.87 32.63
C LEU A 17 -19.13 3.19 32.00
N ALA A 18 -19.78 3.15 30.83
CA ALA A 18 -21.05 3.85 30.58
C ALA A 18 -21.67 3.47 29.21
N VAL A 19 -22.97 3.28 29.25
CA VAL A 19 -23.89 2.79 28.21
C VAL A 19 -24.37 3.91 27.29
N GLY A 20 -24.59 3.62 26.01
CA GLY A 20 -25.32 4.51 25.10
C GLY A 20 -25.66 3.82 23.77
N THR A 21 -26.89 3.35 23.66
CA THR A 21 -27.51 2.81 22.43
C THR A 21 -27.70 3.92 21.38
N GLY A 22 -27.19 3.70 20.17
CA GLY A 22 -27.47 4.53 19.01
C GLY A 22 -26.64 4.04 17.82
N GLY A 23 -27.27 3.35 16.88
CA GLY A 23 -26.60 2.70 15.76
C GLY A 23 -25.87 3.70 14.85
N THR A 24 -24.55 3.59 14.81
CA THR A 24 -23.76 3.90 13.63
C THR A 24 -22.89 2.68 13.37
N LEU A 25 -23.11 2.02 12.23
CA LEU A 25 -22.17 1.05 11.72
C LEU A 25 -20.89 1.83 11.40
N ALA A 26 -19.95 1.86 12.33
CA ALA A 26 -18.62 2.40 12.09
C ALA A 26 -17.92 1.44 11.13
N TYR A 27 -17.78 1.87 9.87
CA TYR A 27 -16.93 1.20 8.90
C TYR A 27 -15.50 1.28 9.41
N LEU A 28 -14.95 0.15 9.85
CA LEU A 28 -13.58 0.04 10.32
C LEU A 28 -12.66 0.04 9.09
N GLY A 29 -11.97 1.16 8.88
CA GLY A 29 -10.86 1.27 7.93
C GLY A 29 -9.56 1.40 8.69
N ASP A 30 -8.64 0.47 8.49
CA ASP A 30 -7.26 0.55 8.98
C ASP A 30 -6.34 1.08 7.88
N THR A 31 -5.42 1.97 8.22
CA THR A 31 -4.43 2.54 7.28
C THR A 31 -3.03 2.31 7.83
N GLY A 32 -2.31 1.37 7.21
CA GLY A 32 -0.91 1.09 7.54
C GLY A 32 0.05 1.84 6.60
N GLN A 33 1.04 2.53 7.15
CA GLN A 33 2.24 2.95 6.41
C GLN A 33 3.46 2.18 6.91
N VAL A 34 4.42 1.91 6.01
CA VAL A 34 5.86 1.56 6.21
C VAL A 34 6.36 0.43 5.29
N ALA A 35 7.57 0.62 4.79
CA ALA A 35 8.29 -0.28 3.90
C ALA A 35 8.54 -1.67 4.51
N ASN A 36 8.15 -2.69 3.76
CA ASN A 36 8.69 -4.05 3.71
C ASN A 36 8.07 -5.19 4.53
N ARG A 37 7.08 -4.93 5.40
CA ARG A 37 6.08 -5.91 5.86
C ARG A 37 5.08 -5.16 6.73
N LEU A 38 3.90 -4.86 6.21
CA LEU A 38 2.83 -4.26 7.00
C LEU A 38 1.92 -5.36 7.50
N THR A 39 1.63 -5.37 8.79
CA THR A 39 0.48 -6.09 9.33
C THR A 39 -0.62 -5.05 9.53
N PHE A 40 -1.73 -5.20 8.81
CA PHE A 40 -2.98 -4.51 9.14
C PHE A 40 -3.58 -5.32 10.28
N ALA A 41 -3.76 -4.72 11.45
CA ALA A 41 -4.30 -5.41 12.62
C ALA A 41 -5.55 -4.67 13.07
N GLY A 42 -6.71 -5.09 12.59
CA GLY A 42 -7.98 -4.53 13.04
C GLY A 42 -8.30 -5.03 14.46
N GLU A 43 -8.86 -4.17 15.32
CA GLU A 43 -9.27 -4.49 16.70
C GLU A 43 -10.25 -5.68 16.86
N LYS A 44 -10.64 -6.36 15.76
CA LYS A 44 -11.67 -7.42 15.72
C LYS A 44 -11.31 -8.62 14.82
N GLY A 45 -10.03 -8.89 14.55
CA GLY A 45 -9.58 -10.11 13.84
C GLY A 45 -9.60 -10.03 12.30
N LEU A 46 -9.60 -8.80 11.77
CA LEU A 46 -9.27 -8.49 10.37
C LEU A 46 -7.77 -8.30 10.29
N ASP A 47 -7.08 -9.19 9.57
CA ASP A 47 -5.64 -9.11 9.41
C ASP A 47 -5.24 -9.33 7.96
N ALA A 48 -4.44 -8.42 7.41
CA ALA A 48 -3.76 -8.66 6.15
C ALA A 48 -2.29 -8.28 6.25
N VAL A 49 -1.50 -8.79 5.31
CA VAL A 49 -0.10 -8.42 5.20
C VAL A 49 0.19 -7.84 3.81
N LEU A 50 0.73 -6.61 3.77
CA LEU A 50 1.36 -6.07 2.56
C LEU A 50 2.85 -6.41 2.58
N THR A 51 3.30 -7.14 1.57
CA THR A 51 4.70 -7.53 1.39
C THR A 51 5.24 -7.04 0.05
N GLU A 52 6.56 -6.81 0.00
CA GLU A 52 7.35 -6.68 -1.23
C GLU A 52 8.51 -7.70 -1.20
N PRO A 53 8.24 -9.01 -1.42
CA PRO A 53 9.25 -10.07 -1.29
C PRO A 53 10.55 -9.86 -2.08
N SER A 54 10.47 -9.21 -3.24
CA SER A 54 11.61 -8.98 -4.14
C SER A 54 12.41 -7.72 -3.79
N TRP A 55 11.95 -6.91 -2.84
CA TRP A 55 12.63 -5.66 -2.48
C TRP A 55 13.99 -5.93 -1.81
N ASN A 56 15.03 -5.27 -2.34
CA ASN A 56 16.37 -5.29 -1.77
C ASN A 56 16.87 -3.85 -1.54
N PRO A 57 17.07 -3.42 -0.27
CA PRO A 57 17.47 -2.04 0.05
C PRO A 57 18.86 -1.66 -0.49
N GLN A 58 19.74 -2.63 -0.76
CA GLN A 58 21.07 -2.38 -1.34
C GLN A 58 21.04 -2.13 -2.85
N LYS A 59 19.92 -2.43 -3.53
CA LYS A 59 19.72 -2.20 -4.97
C LYS A 59 18.80 -1.00 -5.27
N GLY A 60 18.42 -0.23 -4.25
CA GLY A 60 17.36 0.79 -4.30
C GLY A 60 17.68 2.09 -5.05
N LEU A 61 18.88 2.25 -5.62
CA LEU A 61 19.22 3.45 -6.39
C LEU A 61 19.13 3.16 -7.90
N LEU A 62 17.97 3.45 -8.49
CA LEU A 62 17.77 3.43 -9.94
C LEU A 62 18.31 4.72 -10.57
N THR A 63 19.63 4.88 -10.63
CA THR A 63 20.28 6.06 -11.23
C THR A 63 20.85 5.79 -12.61
N VAL A 64 20.91 4.53 -13.04
CA VAL A 64 21.58 4.12 -14.29
C VAL A 64 20.54 3.74 -15.35
N PRO A 65 20.56 4.33 -16.57
CA PRO A 65 19.73 3.87 -17.67
C PRO A 65 19.90 2.38 -17.96
N GLY A 66 18.78 1.69 -18.21
CA GLY A 66 18.74 0.25 -18.39
C GLY A 66 18.79 -0.56 -17.09
N SER A 67 18.96 0.07 -15.93
CA SER A 67 18.81 -0.59 -14.63
C SER A 67 17.34 -0.83 -14.29
N SER A 68 17.09 -1.83 -13.47
CA SER A 68 15.76 -2.15 -12.96
C SER A 68 15.82 -2.67 -11.54
N VAL A 69 14.76 -2.38 -10.78
CA VAL A 69 14.53 -2.92 -9.45
C VAL A 69 13.24 -3.72 -9.49
N ALA A 70 13.33 -4.96 -9.01
CA ALA A 70 12.17 -5.80 -8.77
C ALA A 70 11.42 -5.25 -7.55
N LYS A 71 10.12 -5.09 -7.71
CA LYS A 71 9.19 -4.62 -6.68
C LYS A 71 7.93 -5.42 -6.87
N ASP A 72 7.30 -5.85 -5.81
CA ASP A 72 6.15 -6.74 -5.89
C ASP A 72 5.17 -6.48 -4.74
N PRO A 73 4.56 -5.29 -4.66
CA PRO A 73 3.60 -5.00 -3.61
C PRO A 73 2.38 -5.92 -3.74
N GLN A 74 2.15 -6.76 -2.73
CA GLN A 74 1.08 -7.76 -2.70
C GLN A 74 0.39 -7.77 -1.33
N ILE A 75 -0.94 -7.93 -1.33
CA ILE A 75 -1.73 -8.10 -0.11
C ILE A 75 -2.09 -9.57 0.04
N THR A 76 -1.91 -10.11 1.24
CA THR A 76 -2.35 -11.46 1.62
C THR A 76 -3.37 -11.37 2.74
N ASN A 77 -4.52 -12.05 2.58
CA ASN A 77 -5.50 -12.21 3.65
C ASN A 77 -4.94 -13.17 4.72
N THR A 78 -4.76 -12.65 5.93
CA THR A 78 -4.23 -13.38 7.09
C THR A 78 -5.20 -13.44 8.26
N SER A 79 -6.43 -12.96 8.09
CA SER A 79 -7.46 -12.86 9.14
C SER A 79 -7.61 -14.16 9.92
N GLU A 80 -7.69 -14.13 11.24
CA GLU A 80 -7.91 -15.36 12.00
C GLU A 80 -9.35 -15.89 11.86
N LEU A 81 -10.27 -15.01 11.48
CA LEU A 81 -11.69 -15.31 11.30
C LEU A 81 -11.99 -15.74 9.85
N ASN A 82 -13.08 -16.53 9.68
CA ASN A 82 -13.53 -16.99 8.36
C ASN A 82 -14.18 -15.86 7.55
N MET A 83 -13.40 -14.87 7.12
CA MET A 83 -13.91 -13.71 6.40
C MET A 83 -13.07 -13.35 5.18
N ASN A 84 -13.76 -13.06 4.09
CA ASN A 84 -13.12 -12.58 2.88
C ASN A 84 -12.89 -11.07 2.97
N GLU A 85 -11.93 -10.59 2.19
CA GLU A 85 -11.49 -9.19 2.22
C GLU A 85 -11.57 -8.57 0.83
N LEU A 86 -11.85 -7.27 0.79
CA LEU A 86 -11.70 -6.38 -0.35
C LEU A 86 -10.41 -5.58 -0.12
N ALA A 87 -9.59 -5.42 -1.14
CA ALA A 87 -8.27 -4.82 -0.99
C ALA A 87 -8.08 -3.60 -1.89
N ALA A 88 -7.44 -2.57 -1.35
CA ALA A 88 -6.97 -1.43 -2.12
C ALA A 88 -5.55 -1.03 -1.70
N LEU A 89 -4.85 -0.38 -2.62
CA LEU A 89 -3.50 0.15 -2.45
C LEU A 89 -3.45 1.63 -2.85
N LYS A 90 -2.71 2.41 -2.06
CA LYS A 90 -2.25 3.76 -2.38
C LYS A 90 -0.74 3.69 -2.70
N CYS A 91 -0.37 4.24 -3.85
CA CYS A 91 1.00 4.41 -4.33
C CYS A 91 1.33 5.91 -4.35
N GLU A 92 2.25 6.33 -3.48
CA GLU A 92 2.69 7.72 -3.35
C GLU A 92 4.13 7.89 -3.83
N PHE A 93 4.35 8.86 -4.71
CA PHE A 93 5.68 9.30 -5.10
C PHE A 93 6.06 10.48 -4.22
N VAL A 94 7.15 10.34 -3.48
CA VAL A 94 7.61 11.36 -2.52
C VAL A 94 9.06 11.76 -2.80
N TYR A 95 9.41 12.99 -2.43
CA TYR A 95 10.81 13.41 -2.45
C TYR A 95 11.61 12.58 -1.46
N SER A 96 12.77 12.11 -1.90
CA SER A 96 13.64 11.31 -1.05
C SER A 96 14.20 12.11 0.13
N GLN A 97 14.79 11.41 1.10
CA GLN A 97 15.55 12.05 2.17
C GLN A 97 16.78 12.85 1.68
N ASN A 98 17.24 12.59 0.46
CA ASN A 98 18.36 13.28 -0.17
C ASN A 98 17.95 14.53 -0.96
N CYS A 99 16.65 14.89 -1.00
CA CYS A 99 16.19 16.10 -1.68
C CYS A 99 16.97 17.34 -1.18
N PRO A 100 17.56 18.16 -2.08
CA PRO A 100 18.30 19.35 -1.69
C PRO A 100 17.45 20.34 -0.90
N ASP A 101 16.17 20.47 -1.26
CA ASP A 101 15.20 21.24 -0.51
C ASP A 101 14.68 20.42 0.68
N LYS A 102 15.20 20.76 1.88
CA LYS A 102 14.83 20.10 3.14
C LYS A 102 13.33 20.17 3.44
N SER A 103 12.64 21.21 2.97
CA SER A 103 11.21 21.39 3.24
C SER A 103 10.32 20.42 2.46
N LYS A 104 10.86 19.80 1.41
CA LYS A 104 10.16 18.85 0.53
C LYS A 104 10.37 17.39 0.92
N ARG A 105 11.44 17.06 1.65
CA ARG A 105 11.81 15.67 2.01
C ARG A 105 10.63 14.91 2.62
N GLY A 106 10.36 13.72 2.09
CA GLY A 106 9.27 12.85 2.53
C GLY A 106 7.87 13.31 2.16
N LYS A 107 7.70 14.50 1.56
CA LYS A 107 6.41 14.98 1.05
C LYS A 107 6.14 14.44 -0.35
N VAL A 108 4.87 14.36 -0.70
CA VAL A 108 4.39 14.00 -2.04
C VAL A 108 4.99 14.93 -3.09
N LEU A 109 5.37 14.36 -4.24
CA LEU A 109 5.89 15.12 -5.38
C LEU A 109 4.87 16.15 -5.88
N SER A 110 5.37 17.25 -6.44
CA SER A 110 4.52 18.13 -7.23
C SER A 110 4.09 17.43 -8.52
N VAL A 111 2.97 17.85 -9.11
CA VAL A 111 2.52 17.32 -10.42
C VAL A 111 3.61 17.52 -11.48
N GLN A 112 4.28 18.68 -11.48
CA GLN A 112 5.35 18.99 -12.43
C GLN A 112 6.57 18.09 -12.26
N ASP A 113 6.93 17.75 -11.03
CA ASP A 113 8.06 16.85 -10.77
C ASP A 113 7.68 15.39 -11.09
N MET A 114 6.44 14.99 -10.83
CA MET A 114 5.94 13.68 -11.23
C MET A 114 5.94 13.48 -12.75
N GLU A 115 5.63 14.51 -13.54
CA GLU A 115 5.77 14.48 -15.00
C GLU A 115 7.20 14.19 -15.47
N LYS A 116 8.22 14.63 -14.72
CA LYS A 116 9.63 14.31 -15.01
C LYS A 116 9.94 12.87 -14.62
N VAL A 117 9.41 12.41 -13.49
CA VAL A 117 9.59 11.03 -12.99
C VAL A 117 9.11 10.02 -14.02
N VAL A 118 7.90 10.17 -14.57
CA VAL A 118 7.36 9.22 -15.55
C VAL A 118 8.06 9.26 -16.92
N GLN A 119 8.88 10.27 -17.18
CA GLN A 119 9.73 10.33 -18.38
C GLN A 119 11.08 9.62 -18.20
N VAL A 120 11.44 9.30 -16.96
CA VAL A 120 12.69 8.63 -16.60
C VAL A 120 12.41 7.19 -16.19
N TYR A 121 11.46 7.01 -15.28
CA TYR A 121 11.06 5.73 -14.73
C TYR A 121 9.82 5.20 -15.42
N THR A 122 9.85 3.91 -15.72
CA THR A 122 8.68 3.15 -16.14
C THR A 122 8.36 2.10 -15.09
N ILE A 123 7.07 1.89 -14.86
CA ILE A 123 6.51 0.90 -13.95
C ILE A 123 5.57 0.02 -14.75
N ASP A 124 5.68 -1.30 -14.61
CA ASP A 124 4.82 -2.28 -15.27
C ASP A 124 3.58 -2.57 -14.43
N TYR A 125 2.74 -1.55 -14.25
CA TYR A 125 1.48 -1.74 -13.53
C TYR A 125 0.65 -2.86 -14.16
N ASN A 126 0.27 -3.84 -13.35
CA ASN A 126 -0.64 -4.89 -13.78
C ASN A 126 -2.02 -4.33 -14.14
N SER A 127 -2.38 -3.16 -13.61
CA SER A 127 -3.60 -2.43 -14.00
C SER A 127 -3.62 -1.94 -15.45
N ASP A 128 -2.46 -1.76 -16.07
CA ASP A 128 -2.35 -1.25 -17.44
C ASP A 128 -2.30 -2.41 -18.47
N ASP A 129 -2.26 -3.67 -18.01
CA ASP A 129 -2.21 -4.89 -18.83
C ASP A 129 -3.58 -5.60 -18.81
N ALA A 130 -4.27 -5.65 -19.96
CA ALA A 130 -5.59 -6.28 -20.07
C ALA A 130 -5.59 -7.78 -19.70
N ALA A 131 -4.45 -8.47 -19.79
CA ALA A 131 -4.31 -9.86 -19.39
C ALA A 131 -4.03 -10.03 -17.88
N LYS A 132 -3.63 -8.96 -17.18
CA LYS A 132 -3.30 -8.94 -15.74
C LYS A 132 -4.14 -7.95 -14.94
N GLY A 133 -5.25 -7.47 -15.51
CA GLY A 133 -6.12 -6.39 -15.02
C GLY A 133 -6.91 -6.70 -13.74
N GLU A 134 -6.31 -7.43 -12.81
CA GLU A 134 -6.86 -7.68 -11.49
C GLU A 134 -6.69 -6.45 -10.57
N TRP A 135 -5.74 -5.57 -10.86
CA TRP A 135 -5.69 -4.25 -10.24
C TRP A 135 -6.40 -3.25 -11.14
N VAL A 136 -7.24 -2.40 -10.55
CA VAL A 136 -7.94 -1.34 -11.26
C VAL A 136 -7.55 -0.01 -10.63
N ARG A 137 -6.92 0.87 -11.43
CA ARG A 137 -6.66 2.25 -11.00
C ARG A 137 -7.99 2.98 -10.82
N PHE A 138 -8.11 3.82 -9.79
CA PHE A 138 -9.31 4.61 -9.57
C PHE A 138 -9.61 5.48 -10.80
N ALA A 139 -10.89 5.70 -11.08
CA ALA A 139 -11.31 6.51 -12.22
C ALA A 139 -10.66 7.90 -12.19
N ASP A 140 -10.43 8.45 -13.38
CA ASP A 140 -9.81 9.76 -13.62
C ASP A 140 -8.34 9.91 -13.19
N GLN A 141 -7.77 8.93 -12.49
CA GLN A 141 -6.36 8.94 -12.16
C GLN A 141 -5.46 8.47 -13.30
N LYS A 142 -4.29 9.08 -13.38
CA LYS A 142 -3.28 8.86 -14.42
C LYS A 142 -1.96 8.44 -13.79
N LYS A 143 -1.12 7.79 -14.59
CA LYS A 143 0.26 7.46 -14.19
C LYS A 143 1.12 8.68 -13.81
N THR A 144 0.73 9.87 -14.25
CA THR A 144 1.37 11.15 -13.95
C THR A 144 0.93 11.75 -12.62
N ASP A 145 -0.05 11.13 -11.95
CA ASP A 145 -0.48 11.62 -10.65
C ASP A 145 0.52 11.15 -9.58
N PRO A 146 0.94 12.04 -8.67
CA PRO A 146 1.93 11.69 -7.64
C PRO A 146 1.33 10.80 -6.55
N VAL A 147 0.01 10.67 -6.49
CA VAL A 147 -0.70 9.73 -5.62
C VAL A 147 -1.69 8.95 -6.49
N GLN A 148 -1.56 7.63 -6.49
CA GLN A 148 -2.36 6.73 -7.32
C GLN A 148 -3.01 5.66 -6.44
N TYR A 149 -4.30 5.45 -6.63
CA TYR A 149 -5.11 4.48 -5.90
C TYR A 149 -5.52 3.35 -6.81
N PHE A 150 -5.53 2.15 -6.27
CA PHE A 150 -5.89 0.93 -6.98
C PHE A 150 -6.75 0.06 -6.07
N TYR A 151 -7.82 -0.52 -6.60
CA TYR A 151 -8.52 -1.62 -5.92
C TYR A 151 -8.25 -2.94 -6.65
N TYR A 152 -8.23 -4.03 -5.90
CA TYR A 152 -8.13 -5.37 -6.46
C TYR A 152 -9.52 -5.84 -6.87
N SER A 153 -9.71 -6.25 -8.12
CA SER A 153 -11.02 -6.54 -8.71
C SER A 153 -11.64 -7.84 -8.20
N LYS A 154 -10.85 -8.68 -7.52
CA LYS A 154 -11.30 -9.92 -6.91
C LYS A 154 -11.40 -9.79 -5.40
N VAL A 155 -12.29 -10.57 -4.82
CA VAL A 155 -12.37 -10.77 -3.37
C VAL A 155 -11.22 -11.67 -2.95
N LEU A 156 -10.49 -11.31 -1.89
CA LEU A 156 -9.47 -12.15 -1.28
C LEU A 156 -10.12 -13.13 -0.31
N LYS A 157 -10.20 -14.39 -0.71
CA LYS A 157 -10.81 -15.43 0.12
C LYS A 157 -9.91 -15.82 1.27
N ARG A 158 -10.55 -16.11 2.40
CA ARG A 158 -9.87 -16.73 3.53
C ARG A 158 -9.65 -18.22 3.30
N ASN A 159 -8.61 -18.76 3.93
CA ASN A 159 -8.35 -20.18 4.02
C ASN A 159 -8.11 -20.59 5.48
N LEU A 160 -9.09 -21.19 6.15
CA LEU A 160 -9.00 -21.56 7.57
C LEU A 160 -7.88 -22.54 7.91
N ASN A 161 -7.41 -23.31 6.94
CA ASN A 161 -6.37 -24.33 7.14
C ASN A 161 -4.98 -23.86 6.69
N GLY A 162 -4.78 -22.57 6.37
CA GLY A 162 -3.50 -22.05 5.90
C GLY A 162 -3.49 -20.54 5.68
N THR A 163 -2.57 -20.06 4.85
CA THR A 163 -2.55 -18.66 4.40
C THR A 163 -3.72 -18.40 3.44
N GLY A 164 -4.40 -17.26 3.57
CA GLY A 164 -5.48 -16.87 2.67
C GLY A 164 -4.97 -16.54 1.27
N GLU A 165 -5.87 -16.11 0.39
CA GLU A 165 -5.47 -15.68 -0.95
C GLU A 165 -4.56 -14.44 -0.91
N THR A 166 -3.63 -14.39 -1.86
CA THR A 166 -2.71 -13.27 -2.09
C THR A 166 -3.02 -12.65 -3.43
N THR A 167 -3.00 -11.32 -3.52
CA THR A 167 -3.13 -10.60 -4.79
C THR A 167 -1.97 -10.92 -5.73
N VAL A 168 -2.17 -10.80 -7.04
CA VAL A 168 -1.02 -10.55 -7.93
C VAL A 168 -0.33 -9.24 -7.52
N PRO A 169 0.97 -9.03 -7.82
CA PRO A 169 1.65 -7.77 -7.51
C PRO A 169 0.95 -6.58 -8.16
N LEU A 170 1.01 -5.40 -7.55
CA LEU A 170 0.53 -4.17 -8.20
C LEU A 170 1.35 -3.83 -9.45
N PHE A 171 2.66 -4.03 -9.36
CA PHE A 171 3.64 -4.00 -10.43
C PHE A 171 4.77 -4.97 -10.06
N THR A 172 5.59 -5.36 -11.03
CA THR A 172 6.72 -6.30 -10.81
C THR A 172 8.09 -5.63 -10.92
N LYS A 173 8.14 -4.44 -11.53
CA LYS A 173 9.39 -3.81 -11.95
C LYS A 173 9.24 -2.30 -12.06
N VAL A 174 10.27 -1.61 -11.57
CA VAL A 174 10.54 -0.21 -11.91
C VAL A 174 11.88 -0.17 -12.65
N TRP A 175 11.94 0.52 -13.79
CA TRP A 175 13.18 0.62 -14.57
C TRP A 175 13.37 1.97 -15.22
N VAL A 176 14.62 2.27 -15.57
CA VAL A 176 14.99 3.43 -16.38
C VAL A 176 15.14 2.95 -17.83
N ASP A 177 14.40 3.53 -18.77
CA ASP A 177 14.55 3.18 -20.18
C ASP A 177 15.98 3.50 -20.66
N LYS A 178 16.57 2.65 -21.51
CA LYS A 178 17.91 2.86 -22.08
C LYS A 178 18.02 4.16 -22.89
N LYS A 179 16.89 4.68 -23.38
CA LYS A 179 16.79 5.92 -24.15
C LYS A 179 16.82 7.18 -23.28
N VAL A 180 16.79 7.06 -21.95
CA VAL A 180 16.88 8.21 -21.04
C VAL A 180 18.26 8.85 -21.14
N ASN A 181 18.31 10.05 -21.71
CA ASN A 181 19.53 10.84 -21.87
C ASN A 181 19.94 11.56 -20.57
N ASN A 182 21.13 12.16 -20.58
CA ASN A 182 21.70 12.85 -19.41
C ASN A 182 20.80 13.97 -18.89
N ARG A 183 20.16 14.75 -19.78
CA ARG A 183 19.25 15.84 -19.38
C ARG A 183 18.11 15.34 -18.50
N ARG A 184 17.50 14.20 -18.86
CA ARG A 184 16.41 13.60 -18.09
C ARG A 184 16.89 13.00 -16.78
N GLN A 185 18.10 12.42 -16.75
CA GLN A 185 18.70 11.93 -15.49
C GLN A 185 18.97 13.08 -14.51
N THR A 186 19.43 14.24 -15.00
CA THR A 186 19.69 15.41 -14.17
C THR A 186 18.44 15.88 -13.42
N TRP A 187 17.24 15.76 -14.01
CA TRP A 187 15.99 16.07 -13.29
C TRP A 187 15.84 15.26 -12.01
N ILE A 188 16.13 13.96 -12.04
CA ILE A 188 16.02 13.11 -10.86
C ILE A 188 17.13 13.45 -9.86
N GLN A 189 18.34 13.74 -10.33
CA GLN A 189 19.47 14.13 -9.48
C GLN A 189 19.19 15.46 -8.75
N GLU A 190 18.63 16.45 -9.44
CA GLU A 190 18.21 17.74 -8.86
C GLU A 190 17.12 17.58 -7.81
N MET A 191 16.25 16.58 -7.97
CA MET A 191 15.24 16.20 -6.96
C MET A 191 15.83 15.43 -5.77
N GLY A 192 17.09 14.99 -5.85
CA GLY A 192 17.72 14.11 -4.87
C GLY A 192 17.26 12.65 -4.95
N GLY A 193 16.59 12.25 -6.03
CA GLY A 193 15.93 10.96 -6.15
C GLY A 193 14.47 10.97 -5.70
N VAL A 194 13.79 9.84 -5.93
CA VAL A 194 12.36 9.67 -5.67
C VAL A 194 12.16 8.38 -4.90
N GLU A 195 11.27 8.41 -3.91
CA GLU A 195 10.84 7.24 -3.17
C GLU A 195 9.39 6.91 -3.56
N ILE A 196 9.10 5.62 -3.74
CA ILE A 196 7.74 5.11 -3.95
C ILE A 196 7.30 4.48 -2.63
N LYS A 197 6.23 5.02 -2.04
CA LYS A 197 5.61 4.49 -0.82
C LYS A 197 4.31 3.79 -1.20
N ILE A 198 4.15 2.56 -0.72
CA ILE A 198 2.92 1.80 -0.88
C ILE A 198 2.28 1.63 0.50
N SER A 199 0.99 1.92 0.58
CA SER A 199 0.13 1.60 1.73
C SER A 199 -1.11 0.88 1.25
N GLY A 200 -1.70 0.04 2.10
CA GLY A 200 -2.92 -0.69 1.78
C GLY A 200 -4.06 -0.38 2.72
N GLN A 201 -5.26 -0.73 2.27
CA GLN A 201 -6.46 -0.77 3.08
C GLN A 201 -7.23 -2.06 2.73
N ILE A 202 -7.77 -2.70 3.75
CA ILE A 202 -8.67 -3.84 3.61
C ILE A 202 -10.05 -3.52 4.17
N LEU A 203 -11.09 -4.09 3.55
CA LEU A 203 -12.47 -4.03 4.01
C LEU A 203 -12.99 -5.47 4.10
N GLN A 204 -13.79 -5.78 5.12
CA GLN A 204 -14.47 -7.08 5.17
C GLN A 204 -15.51 -7.16 4.04
N GLN A 205 -15.55 -8.28 3.32
CA GLN A 205 -16.65 -8.56 2.41
C GLN A 205 -17.94 -8.86 3.21
N MET A 206 -19.03 -8.18 2.86
CA MET A 206 -20.37 -8.50 3.35
C MET A 206 -21.22 -8.99 2.19
N THR A 207 -21.33 -10.32 2.05
CA THR A 207 -22.08 -10.93 0.93
C THR A 207 -23.58 -10.66 1.10
N GLY A 208 -24.24 -10.19 0.05
CA GLY A 208 -25.67 -9.84 0.07
C GLY A 208 -25.99 -8.49 0.72
N GLU A 209 -24.97 -7.71 1.06
CA GLU A 209 -25.09 -6.33 1.49
C GLU A 209 -25.19 -5.44 0.23
N GLU A 210 -26.39 -4.90 -0.06
CA GLU A 210 -26.66 -4.13 -1.29
C GLU A 210 -26.51 -2.61 -1.12
N TYR A 211 -26.48 -2.10 0.11
CA TYR A 211 -26.64 -0.67 0.40
C TYR A 211 -25.34 0.08 0.65
N PHE A 212 -24.31 -0.60 1.13
CA PHE A 212 -23.05 0.02 1.51
C PHE A 212 -21.90 -0.34 0.56
N GLY A 213 -22.12 -1.24 -0.39
CA GLY A 213 -21.15 -1.58 -1.44
C GLY A 213 -20.09 -2.59 -1.00
N LEU A 214 -20.25 -3.24 0.16
CA LEU A 214 -19.28 -4.23 0.66
C LEU A 214 -19.40 -5.62 0.03
N ASN A 215 -20.29 -5.80 -0.95
CA ASN A 215 -20.48 -7.08 -1.62
C ASN A 215 -19.28 -7.46 -2.51
N ASN A 216 -18.66 -6.47 -3.17
CA ASN A 216 -17.51 -6.68 -4.06
C ASN A 216 -16.63 -5.41 -4.14
N PRO A 217 -15.36 -5.52 -4.61
CA PRO A 217 -14.43 -4.40 -4.60
C PRO A 217 -14.86 -3.20 -5.45
N LYS A 218 -15.49 -3.45 -6.60
CA LYS A 218 -15.96 -2.37 -7.48
C LYS A 218 -17.06 -1.55 -6.80
N SER A 219 -18.04 -2.21 -6.17
CA SER A 219 -19.09 -1.52 -5.43
C SER A 219 -18.54 -0.75 -4.23
N ALA A 220 -17.52 -1.29 -3.52
CA ALA A 220 -16.89 -0.58 -2.40
C ALA A 220 -16.15 0.68 -2.88
N TYR A 221 -15.51 0.60 -4.05
CA TYR A 221 -14.91 1.75 -4.72
C TYR A 221 -15.96 2.78 -5.15
N GLU A 222 -17.05 2.36 -5.82
CA GLU A 222 -18.12 3.26 -6.27
C GLU A 222 -18.88 3.92 -5.10
N ALA A 223 -18.98 3.22 -3.97
CA ALA A 223 -19.50 3.76 -2.71
C ALA A 223 -18.48 4.64 -1.96
N GLY A 224 -17.24 4.73 -2.44
CA GLY A 224 -16.18 5.55 -1.86
C GLY A 224 -15.62 5.04 -0.54
N LEU A 225 -15.73 3.74 -0.23
CA LEU A 225 -15.33 3.17 1.06
C LEU A 225 -13.82 3.03 1.27
N PHE A 226 -13.04 3.15 0.19
CA PHE A 226 -11.58 3.14 0.30
C PHE A 226 -11.06 4.54 0.66
N HIS A 227 -10.45 4.66 1.85
CA HIS A 227 -9.95 5.88 2.47
C HIS A 227 -8.48 5.68 2.90
N PHE A 228 -7.61 6.65 2.61
CA PHE A 228 -6.16 6.56 2.77
C PHE A 228 -5.53 7.84 3.33
#